data_AF-A0AAV9HYM3-F1
#
_entry.id   AF-A0AAV9HYM3-F1
#
_cell.length_a   1.000
_cell.length_b   1.000
_cell.length_c   1.000
_cell.angle_alpha   90.00
_cell.angle_beta   90.00
_cell.angle_gamma   90.00
#
_symmetry.space_group_name_H-M   'P 1'
#
loop_
_entity.id
_entity.type
_entity.pdbx_description
1 polymer ?
#
loop_
_entity_poly.entity_id
_entity_poly.type
_entity_poly.pdbx_seq_one_letter_code
_entity_poly.pdbx_strand_id
1 'polypeptide(L)'
;NQTTTITSVCDPESLPRVPGPKLGPFTSTALADIKFLSELGDGDNKDSHVWKVQINIDNEWEMYALKMVSTPLAACLVNPLNHLVYYHPNLYRDKVQAKYMHTLPRCNFREGYLSPFGCECRAYGRLKEHGREDLAHKAHGYLLIPYQQQLELLRAYSAAAGYEFAPSHLDQLWGRPEKDRLLPVKAIVKELVPAESATCGIGPRASQARKAWEDLEALHRLGIFVLDIQYWNYLDGKLIDFSRALTSYHPCLDSCP
;
A
#
# COMPACT_ATOMS: atom_id res chain seq x y z
N ASN A 1 -26.75 -17.58 -36.55
CA ASN A 1 -25.47 -18.17 -36.10
C ASN A 1 -24.79 -17.25 -35.12
N GLN A 2 -24.87 -17.65 -33.85
CA GLN A 2 -23.96 -17.38 -32.72
C GLN A 2 -23.57 -15.92 -32.43
N THR A 3 -24.38 -15.31 -31.57
CA THR A 3 -23.98 -14.21 -30.68
C THR A 3 -22.99 -14.76 -29.66
N THR A 4 -21.71 -14.40 -29.80
CA THR A 4 -20.67 -14.72 -28.83
C THR A 4 -20.83 -13.83 -27.60
N THR A 5 -21.47 -14.37 -26.56
CA THR A 5 -21.52 -13.76 -25.22
C THR A 5 -20.11 -13.77 -24.65
N ILE A 6 -19.47 -12.60 -24.54
CA ILE A 6 -18.17 -12.44 -23.90
C ILE A 6 -18.38 -12.62 -22.38
N THR A 7 -18.03 -13.83 -21.94
CA THR A 7 -17.42 -14.23 -20.66
C THR A 7 -17.61 -13.29 -19.44
N SER A 8 -18.33 -13.82 -18.44
CA SER A 8 -18.14 -13.64 -16.99
C SER A 8 -16.92 -12.79 -16.60
N VAL A 9 -17.18 -11.59 -16.10
CA VAL A 9 -16.20 -10.80 -15.35
C VAL A 9 -15.96 -11.56 -14.05
N CYS A 10 -14.80 -12.22 -13.92
CA CYS A 10 -14.43 -12.83 -12.65
C CYS A 10 -14.28 -11.72 -11.60
N ASP A 11 -14.88 -11.92 -10.43
CA ASP A 11 -14.68 -11.04 -9.29
C ASP A 11 -13.17 -10.87 -9.01
N PRO A 12 -12.71 -9.66 -8.66
CA PRO A 12 -11.32 -9.40 -8.39
C PRO A 12 -10.86 -10.16 -7.13
N GLU A 13 -9.83 -10.96 -7.30
CA GLU A 13 -9.24 -11.75 -6.23
C GLU A 13 -8.50 -10.89 -5.19
N SER A 14 -8.56 -11.28 -3.91
CA SER A 14 -7.76 -10.64 -2.86
C SER A 14 -6.26 -10.65 -3.16
N LEU A 15 -5.58 -9.56 -2.81
CA LEU A 15 -4.15 -9.35 -3.06
C LEU A 15 -3.34 -9.41 -1.76
N PRO A 16 -2.05 -9.80 -1.81
CA PRO A 16 -1.30 -10.19 -3.00
C PRO A 16 -1.55 -11.65 -3.44
N ARG A 17 -1.23 -11.98 -4.69
CA ARG A 17 -1.30 -13.35 -5.26
C ARG A 17 -0.13 -14.24 -4.82
N VAL A 18 0.13 -14.27 -3.52
CA VAL A 18 1.12 -15.15 -2.88
C VAL A 18 0.53 -15.81 -1.64
N PRO A 19 1.13 -16.90 -1.12
CA PRO A 19 0.69 -17.50 0.14
C PRO A 19 0.71 -16.54 1.34
N GLY A 20 -0.29 -16.67 2.21
CA GLY A 20 -0.45 -15.87 3.41
C GLY A 20 -1.64 -14.91 3.35
N PRO A 21 -1.71 -13.96 4.29
CA PRO A 21 -2.83 -13.05 4.43
C PRO A 21 -3.01 -12.13 3.22
N LYS A 22 -4.26 -11.79 2.93
CA LYS A 22 -4.64 -10.98 1.77
C LYS A 22 -5.66 -9.92 2.14
N LEU A 23 -5.57 -8.78 1.46
CA LEU A 23 -6.58 -7.72 1.51
C LEU A 23 -7.52 -7.89 0.31
N GLY A 24 -8.82 -7.91 0.61
CA GLY A 24 -9.87 -7.93 -0.41
C GLY A 24 -9.99 -6.60 -1.16
N PRO A 25 -10.65 -6.61 -2.33
CA PRO A 25 -10.96 -5.38 -3.05
C PRO A 25 -11.93 -4.53 -2.23
N PHE A 26 -11.86 -3.20 -2.40
CA PHE A 26 -12.77 -2.28 -1.71
C PHE A 26 -14.20 -2.36 -2.25
N THR A 27 -14.34 -2.51 -3.56
CA THR A 27 -15.60 -2.76 -4.27
C THR A 27 -15.57 -4.15 -4.91
N SER A 28 -16.73 -4.67 -5.32
CA SER A 28 -16.81 -5.95 -6.02
C SER A 28 -16.08 -5.98 -7.37
N THR A 29 -15.68 -4.83 -7.91
CA THR A 29 -14.92 -4.72 -9.18
C THR A 29 -13.48 -4.24 -8.97
N ALA A 30 -13.10 -3.92 -7.73
CA ALA A 30 -11.86 -3.21 -7.40
C ALA A 30 -11.70 -1.87 -8.13
N LEU A 31 -12.78 -1.35 -8.70
CA LEU A 31 -12.90 -0.06 -9.37
C LEU A 31 -13.96 0.77 -8.66
N ALA A 32 -13.81 2.09 -8.68
CA ALA A 32 -14.81 3.01 -8.17
C ALA A 32 -14.68 4.35 -8.89
N ASP A 33 -15.73 5.16 -8.85
CA ASP A 33 -15.65 6.57 -9.22
C ASP A 33 -15.02 7.36 -8.07
N ILE A 34 -13.98 8.14 -8.37
CA ILE A 34 -13.15 8.80 -7.37
C ILE A 34 -13.04 10.29 -7.72
N LYS A 35 -13.29 11.16 -6.74
CA LYS A 35 -12.96 12.58 -6.82
C LYS A 35 -11.74 12.85 -5.94
N PHE A 36 -10.64 13.26 -6.56
CA PHE A 36 -9.43 13.67 -5.88
C PHE A 36 -9.59 15.11 -5.36
N LEU A 37 -9.43 15.32 -4.05
CA LEU A 37 -9.65 16.63 -3.43
C LEU A 37 -8.34 17.33 -3.08
N SER A 38 -7.47 16.66 -2.32
CA SER A 38 -6.18 17.21 -1.90
C SER A 38 -5.21 16.09 -1.54
N GLU A 39 -3.92 16.32 -1.75
CA GLU A 39 -2.88 15.46 -1.21
C GLU A 39 -2.81 15.59 0.32
N LEU A 40 -2.45 14.50 1.00
CA LEU A 40 -2.28 14.40 2.45
C LEU A 40 -0.81 14.07 2.76
N GLY A 41 -0.29 14.68 3.82
CA GLY A 41 1.10 14.52 4.25
C GLY A 41 2.05 15.56 3.64
N ASP A 42 3.33 15.48 4.02
CA ASP A 42 4.38 16.34 3.46
C ASP A 42 4.88 15.71 2.16
N GLY A 43 4.81 16.48 1.06
CA GLY A 43 5.14 16.05 -0.32
C GLY A 43 6.57 15.56 -0.57
N ASP A 44 7.38 15.37 0.47
CA ASP A 44 8.73 14.80 0.43
C ASP A 44 8.74 13.27 0.42
N ASN A 45 7.59 12.61 0.64
CA ASN A 45 7.53 11.14 0.66
C ASN A 45 7.50 10.55 -0.75
N LYS A 46 8.66 10.09 -1.23
CA LYS A 46 8.85 9.56 -2.59
C LYS A 46 8.28 8.16 -2.81
N ASP A 47 7.88 7.45 -1.75
CA ASP A 47 7.47 6.04 -1.83
C ASP A 47 5.95 5.87 -2.04
N SER A 48 5.14 6.89 -1.72
CA SER A 48 3.68 6.85 -1.91
C SER A 48 3.03 8.23 -1.86
N HIS A 49 1.94 8.39 -2.60
CA HIS A 49 1.07 9.56 -2.56
C HIS A 49 -0.23 9.21 -1.82
N VAL A 50 -0.59 9.98 -0.80
CA VAL A 50 -1.84 9.79 -0.06
C VAL A 50 -2.78 10.94 -0.39
N TRP A 51 -4.01 10.64 -0.80
CA TRP A 51 -4.97 11.65 -1.19
C TRP A 51 -6.25 11.57 -0.37
N LYS A 52 -6.76 12.73 0.03
CA LYS A 52 -8.14 12.87 0.48
C LYS A 52 -9.03 12.77 -0.76
N VAL A 53 -9.94 11.80 -0.74
CA VAL A 53 -10.82 11.51 -1.88
C VAL A 53 -12.28 11.38 -1.43
N GLN A 54 -13.20 11.62 -2.36
CA GLN A 54 -14.55 11.06 -2.28
C GLN A 54 -14.66 9.85 -3.20
N ILE A 55 -15.21 8.76 -2.70
CA ILE A 55 -15.45 7.55 -3.48
C ILE A 55 -16.96 7.31 -3.54
N ASN A 56 -17.48 7.02 -4.74
CA ASN A 56 -18.87 6.63 -4.92
C ASN A 56 -19.06 5.14 -4.56
N ILE A 57 -19.94 4.88 -3.60
CA ILE A 57 -20.33 3.54 -3.16
C ILE A 57 -21.85 3.48 -3.23
N ASP A 58 -22.39 2.63 -4.10
CA ASP A 58 -23.84 2.43 -4.25
C ASP A 58 -24.65 3.74 -4.44
N ASN A 59 -24.09 4.70 -5.19
CA ASN A 59 -24.62 6.05 -5.45
C ASN A 59 -24.47 7.08 -4.30
N GLU A 60 -23.76 6.73 -3.23
CA GLU A 60 -23.43 7.64 -2.13
C GLU A 60 -21.94 8.03 -2.18
N TRP A 61 -21.62 9.30 -1.90
CA TRP A 61 -20.24 9.79 -1.91
C TRP A 61 -19.69 9.86 -0.49
N GLU A 62 -18.69 9.03 -0.20
CA GLU A 62 -18.07 8.95 1.12
C GLU A 62 -16.59 9.36 1.09
N MET A 63 -16.09 9.83 2.24
CA MET A 63 -14.75 10.40 2.38
C MET A 63 -13.72 9.36 2.82
N TYR A 64 -12.59 9.29 2.11
CA TYR A 64 -11.51 8.35 2.40
C TYR A 64 -10.13 8.97 2.24
N ALA A 65 -9.13 8.30 2.81
CA ALA A 65 -7.73 8.47 2.45
C ALA A 65 -7.33 7.36 1.46
N LEU A 66 -6.78 7.74 0.31
CA LEU A 66 -6.36 6.82 -0.74
C LEU A 66 -4.84 6.83 -0.86
N LYS A 67 -4.18 5.77 -0.39
CA LYS A 67 -2.72 5.62 -0.49
C LYS A 67 -2.37 4.91 -1.79
N MET A 68 -1.71 5.63 -2.69
CA MET A 68 -1.19 5.12 -3.97
C MET A 68 0.31 4.92 -3.83
N VAL A 69 0.77 3.68 -3.99
CA VAL A 69 2.19 3.36 -3.86
C VAL A 69 2.91 3.70 -5.15
N SER A 70 3.91 4.59 -5.07
CA SER A 70 4.80 4.84 -6.19
C SER A 70 5.78 3.68 -6.29
N THR A 71 6.09 3.26 -7.50
CA THR A 71 7.12 2.25 -7.74
C THR A 71 8.34 2.98 -8.27
N PRO A 72 9.28 3.44 -7.42
CA PRO A 72 10.57 3.83 -7.95
C PRO A 72 11.24 2.57 -8.47
N LEU A 73 11.09 2.33 -9.77
CA LEU A 73 11.71 1.24 -10.49
C LEU A 73 13.23 1.26 -10.28
N ALA A 74 13.84 2.43 -10.08
CA ALA A 74 15.24 2.56 -9.69
C ALA A 74 15.59 1.89 -8.35
N ALA A 75 14.71 1.92 -7.34
CA ALA A 75 14.94 1.25 -6.05
C ALA A 75 14.80 -0.28 -6.15
N CYS A 76 13.94 -0.77 -7.06
CA CYS A 76 13.71 -2.21 -7.27
C CYS A 76 14.64 -2.86 -8.32
N LEU A 77 15.16 -2.10 -9.30
CA LEU A 77 15.98 -2.62 -10.40
C LEU A 77 17.48 -2.56 -10.12
N VAL A 78 17.98 -1.58 -9.36
CA VAL A 78 19.43 -1.44 -9.14
C VAL A 78 19.93 -2.50 -8.14
N ASN A 79 19.11 -2.86 -7.17
CA ASN A 79 19.22 -4.11 -6.41
C ASN A 79 17.89 -4.28 -5.64
N PRO A 80 17.10 -5.34 -5.81
CA PRO A 80 15.85 -5.55 -5.05
C PRO A 80 16.13 -5.80 -3.57
N LEU A 81 17.37 -6.14 -3.26
CA LEU A 81 17.91 -6.13 -1.94
C LEU A 81 18.12 -4.71 -1.44
N ASN A 82 18.49 -3.70 -2.22
CA ASN A 82 18.80 -2.36 -1.72
C ASN A 82 17.67 -1.74 -0.89
N HIS A 83 16.38 -1.90 -1.19
CA HIS A 83 15.38 -1.28 -0.29
C HIS A 83 15.34 -1.91 1.12
N LEU A 84 15.72 -3.18 1.27
CA LEU A 84 15.83 -3.88 2.58
C LEU A 84 17.28 -4.03 3.08
N VAL A 85 18.29 -3.89 2.21
CA VAL A 85 19.74 -4.03 2.45
C VAL A 85 20.40 -2.67 2.65
N TYR A 86 19.83 -1.59 2.09
CA TYR A 86 20.21 -0.22 2.42
C TYR A 86 19.85 0.10 3.87
N TYR A 87 18.80 -0.51 4.43
CA TYR A 87 18.39 -0.34 5.82
C TYR A 87 18.75 -1.53 6.73
N HIS A 88 18.75 -2.78 6.24
CA HIS A 88 19.05 -3.99 7.03
C HIS A 88 19.91 -5.02 6.27
N PRO A 89 21.20 -4.71 6.00
CA PRO A 89 22.08 -5.54 5.18
C PRO A 89 22.33 -6.95 5.72
N ASN A 90 22.27 -7.15 7.04
CA ASN A 90 22.62 -8.42 7.68
C ASN A 90 21.49 -9.47 7.66
N LEU A 91 20.23 -9.07 7.43
CA LEU A 91 19.08 -9.98 7.44
C LEU A 91 18.93 -10.77 6.12
N TYR A 92 19.40 -10.20 5.00
CA TYR A 92 19.07 -10.70 3.67
C TYR A 92 20.26 -11.22 2.85
N ARG A 93 21.51 -10.93 3.27
CA ARG A 93 22.70 -11.17 2.44
C ARG A 93 23.01 -12.65 2.18
N ASP A 94 22.80 -13.53 3.16
CA ASP A 94 23.46 -14.85 3.09
C ASP A 94 22.52 -16.07 3.08
N LYS A 95 21.24 -15.96 3.50
CA LYS A 95 20.35 -17.14 3.65
C LYS A 95 19.10 -17.15 2.77
N VAL A 96 18.45 -16.01 2.56
CA VAL A 96 17.20 -15.91 1.78
C VAL A 96 17.48 -15.97 0.28
N GLN A 97 18.59 -15.35 -0.16
CA GLN A 97 18.94 -15.22 -1.59
C GLN A 97 19.16 -16.58 -2.27
N ALA A 98 19.71 -17.57 -1.57
CA ALA A 98 20.04 -18.87 -2.14
C ALA A 98 18.85 -19.86 -2.17
N LYS A 99 17.92 -19.80 -1.21
CA LYS A 99 16.88 -20.85 -1.04
C LYS A 99 15.56 -20.56 -1.76
N TYR A 100 15.14 -19.29 -1.89
CA TYR A 100 13.81 -18.93 -2.41
C TYR A 100 13.81 -18.16 -3.74
N MET A 101 14.96 -17.63 -4.18
CA MET A 101 15.04 -16.91 -5.46
C MET A 101 14.97 -17.80 -6.71
N HIS A 102 15.06 -19.13 -6.53
CA HIS A 102 14.99 -20.10 -7.63
C HIS A 102 13.59 -20.76 -7.78
N THR A 103 12.71 -20.69 -6.77
CA THR A 103 11.47 -21.48 -6.72
C THR A 103 10.19 -20.68 -6.95
N LEU A 104 10.18 -19.37 -6.73
CA LEU A 104 9.06 -18.50 -7.08
C LEU A 104 9.43 -17.62 -8.29
N PRO A 105 8.51 -17.41 -9.27
CA PRO A 105 8.72 -16.40 -10.30
C PRO A 105 9.11 -15.10 -9.62
N ARG A 106 10.29 -14.55 -9.96
CA ARG A 106 10.90 -13.42 -9.25
C ARG A 106 9.96 -12.20 -9.13
N CYS A 107 9.01 -12.05 -10.04
CA CYS A 107 7.97 -11.03 -10.01
C CYS A 107 6.99 -11.21 -8.84
N ASN A 108 6.36 -12.39 -8.69
CA ASN A 108 5.33 -12.63 -7.68
C ASN A 108 5.88 -12.53 -6.26
N PHE A 109 7.11 -13.00 -6.02
CA PHE A 109 7.73 -12.89 -4.71
C PHE A 109 7.97 -11.43 -4.31
N ARG A 110 8.59 -10.63 -5.19
CA ARG A 110 8.89 -9.22 -4.89
C ARG A 110 7.62 -8.41 -4.74
N GLU A 111 6.68 -8.56 -5.66
CA GLU A 111 5.43 -7.82 -5.65
C GLU A 111 4.57 -8.19 -4.43
N GLY A 112 4.51 -9.47 -4.08
CA GLY A 112 3.66 -9.95 -2.99
C GLY A 112 4.25 -9.77 -1.60
N TYR A 113 5.55 -10.01 -1.40
CA TYR A 113 6.16 -10.02 -0.08
C TYR A 113 6.97 -8.77 0.26
N LEU A 114 7.51 -8.06 -0.74
CA LEU A 114 8.51 -7.00 -0.52
C LEU A 114 8.09 -5.63 -1.03
N SER A 115 7.09 -5.55 -1.92
CA SER A 115 6.60 -4.26 -2.40
C SER A 115 5.81 -3.55 -1.30
N PRO A 116 5.87 -2.22 -1.19
CA PRO A 116 5.11 -1.51 -0.17
C PRO A 116 3.61 -1.83 -0.18
N PHE A 117 3.03 -1.93 -1.38
CA PHE A 117 1.63 -2.32 -1.56
C PHE A 117 1.37 -3.75 -1.05
N GLY A 118 2.25 -4.71 -1.39
CA GLY A 118 2.15 -6.10 -0.94
C GLY A 118 2.27 -6.23 0.58
N CYS A 119 3.22 -5.53 1.19
CA CYS A 119 3.42 -5.48 2.64
C CYS A 119 2.16 -4.98 3.35
N GLU A 120 1.60 -3.85 2.91
CA GLU A 120 0.36 -3.33 3.50
C GLU A 120 -0.82 -4.29 3.34
N CYS A 121 -1.01 -4.84 2.13
CA CYS A 121 -2.10 -5.79 1.89
C CYS A 121 -2.03 -7.00 2.82
N ARG A 122 -0.82 -7.52 3.07
CA ARG A 122 -0.63 -8.65 3.98
C ARG A 122 -0.86 -8.26 5.43
N ALA A 123 -0.35 -7.12 5.88
CA ALA A 123 -0.55 -6.65 7.25
C ALA A 123 -2.04 -6.42 7.54
N TYR A 124 -2.73 -5.65 6.70
CA TYR A 124 -4.17 -5.40 6.86
C TYR A 124 -5.01 -6.66 6.65
N GLY A 125 -4.63 -7.53 5.71
CA GLY A 125 -5.25 -8.84 5.56
C GLY A 125 -5.21 -9.67 6.85
N ARG A 126 -4.05 -9.70 7.52
CA ARG A 126 -3.88 -10.38 8.81
C ARG A 126 -4.73 -9.74 9.92
N LEU A 127 -4.80 -8.42 9.97
CA LEU A 127 -5.66 -7.73 10.94
C LEU A 127 -7.13 -8.10 10.76
N LYS A 128 -7.61 -8.18 9.50
CA LYS A 128 -8.98 -8.61 9.18
C LYS A 128 -9.25 -10.07 9.54
N GLU A 129 -8.34 -10.97 9.18
CA GLU A 129 -8.44 -12.41 9.51
C GLU A 129 -8.66 -12.67 11.02
N HIS A 130 -8.05 -11.84 11.87
CA HIS A 130 -8.14 -11.98 13.32
C HIS A 130 -9.13 -11.02 13.99
N GLY A 131 -9.84 -10.18 13.22
CA GLY A 131 -10.73 -9.16 13.78
C GLY A 131 -10.01 -8.16 14.70
N ARG A 132 -8.75 -7.86 14.40
CA ARG A 132 -7.87 -6.96 15.18
C ARG A 132 -7.58 -5.65 14.46
N GLU A 133 -8.51 -5.20 13.64
CA GLU A 133 -8.42 -3.90 12.96
C GLU A 133 -8.29 -2.74 13.96
N ASP A 134 -8.59 -2.94 15.25
CA ASP A 134 -8.35 -1.96 16.32
C ASP A 134 -6.88 -1.57 16.51
N LEU A 135 -5.93 -2.37 16.02
CA LEU A 135 -4.49 -2.14 16.21
C LEU A 135 -3.90 -1.05 15.30
N ALA A 136 -4.62 -0.63 14.27
CA ALA A 136 -4.17 0.37 13.30
C ALA A 136 -5.37 1.15 12.75
N HIS A 137 -5.12 2.22 12.02
CA HIS A 137 -6.20 2.85 11.24
C HIS A 137 -6.70 1.91 10.15
N LYS A 138 -8.02 1.87 9.96
CA LYS A 138 -8.67 0.85 9.15
C LYS A 138 -8.30 0.98 7.67
N ALA A 139 -8.06 -0.18 7.04
CA ALA A 139 -7.98 -0.29 5.59
C ALA A 139 -9.20 -1.07 5.08
N HIS A 140 -10.02 -0.41 4.26
CA HIS A 140 -11.26 -0.99 3.77
C HIS A 140 -11.02 -2.01 2.67
N GLY A 141 -10.03 -1.80 1.82
CA GLY A 141 -9.67 -2.69 0.73
C GLY A 141 -8.71 -2.03 -0.24
N TYR A 142 -8.45 -2.68 -1.35
CA TYR A 142 -7.67 -2.08 -2.44
C TYR A 142 -8.54 -1.66 -3.62
N LEU A 143 -8.05 -0.69 -4.39
CA LEU A 143 -8.57 -0.28 -5.69
C LEU A 143 -7.47 -0.34 -6.75
N LEU A 144 -7.88 -0.54 -7.99
CA LEU A 144 -7.05 -0.43 -9.19
C LEU A 144 -7.41 0.87 -9.89
N ILE A 145 -6.50 1.85 -9.91
CA ILE A 145 -6.73 3.17 -10.49
C ILE A 145 -6.42 3.11 -11.99
N PRO A 146 -7.43 3.16 -12.88
CA PRO A 146 -7.20 3.08 -14.33
C PRO A 146 -6.47 4.32 -14.84
N TYR A 147 -5.85 4.19 -16.01
CA TYR A 147 -5.08 5.27 -16.63
C TYR A 147 -5.86 6.60 -16.73
N GLN A 148 -7.15 6.54 -17.04
CA GLN A 148 -7.99 7.74 -17.14
C GLN A 148 -8.10 8.50 -15.80
N GLN A 149 -8.29 7.79 -14.68
CA GLN A 149 -8.33 8.41 -13.35
C GLN A 149 -6.94 8.88 -12.89
N GLN A 150 -5.87 8.21 -13.35
CA GLN A 150 -4.50 8.71 -13.12
C GLN A 150 -4.30 10.07 -13.79
N LEU A 151 -4.85 10.29 -15.00
CA LEU A 151 -4.81 11.60 -15.66
C LEU A 151 -5.62 12.67 -14.90
N GLU A 152 -6.76 12.31 -14.33
CA GLU A 152 -7.56 13.23 -13.50
C GLU A 152 -6.82 13.65 -12.24
N LEU A 153 -6.17 12.70 -11.56
CA LEU A 153 -5.27 12.96 -10.44
C LEU A 153 -4.12 13.88 -10.86
N LEU A 154 -3.46 13.60 -11.99
CA LEU A 154 -2.37 14.45 -12.48
C LEU A 154 -2.84 15.87 -12.78
N ARG A 155 -4.06 16.05 -13.33
CA ARG A 155 -4.65 17.38 -13.51
C ARG A 155 -4.84 18.11 -12.18
N ALA A 156 -5.38 17.42 -11.17
CA ALA A 156 -5.57 17.99 -9.84
C ALA A 156 -4.22 18.38 -9.20
N TYR A 157 -3.21 17.52 -9.31
CA TYR A 157 -1.86 17.77 -8.82
C TYR A 157 -1.19 18.95 -9.54
N SER A 158 -1.20 18.96 -10.88
CA SER A 158 -0.66 20.06 -11.68
C SER A 158 -1.33 21.40 -11.37
N ALA A 159 -2.66 21.41 -11.22
CA ALA A 159 -3.40 22.62 -10.87
C ALA A 159 -3.04 23.14 -9.47
N ALA A 160 -2.91 22.26 -8.48
CA ALA A 160 -2.53 22.62 -7.11
C ALA A 160 -1.09 23.15 -7.02
N ALA A 161 -0.17 22.57 -7.80
CA ALA A 161 1.24 22.96 -7.82
C ALA A 161 1.56 24.11 -8.79
N GLY A 162 0.60 24.56 -9.59
CA GLY A 162 0.82 25.58 -10.62
C GLY A 162 1.69 25.12 -11.80
N TYR A 163 1.75 23.81 -12.05
CA TYR A 163 2.49 23.22 -13.17
C TYR A 163 1.61 23.02 -14.40
N GLU A 164 2.22 23.06 -15.58
CA GLU A 164 1.54 22.68 -16.82
C GLU A 164 1.20 21.19 -16.80
N PHE A 165 -0.03 20.86 -17.19
CA PHE A 165 -0.46 19.48 -17.35
C PHE A 165 0.21 18.85 -18.57
N ALA A 166 0.98 17.79 -18.36
CA ALA A 166 1.50 16.95 -19.44
C ALA A 166 1.32 15.47 -19.06
N PRO A 167 0.62 14.64 -19.86
CA PRO A 167 0.42 13.21 -19.56
C PRO A 167 1.72 12.44 -19.31
N SER A 168 2.83 12.88 -19.90
CA SER A 168 4.17 12.32 -19.68
C SER A 168 4.65 12.44 -18.23
N HIS A 169 4.11 13.37 -17.43
CA HIS A 169 4.42 13.51 -16.01
C HIS A 169 3.90 12.34 -15.16
N LEU A 170 2.99 11.48 -15.67
CA LEU A 170 2.59 10.25 -14.97
C LEU A 170 3.78 9.31 -14.73
N ASP A 171 4.75 9.26 -15.65
CA ASP A 171 5.94 8.42 -15.45
C ASP A 171 6.82 8.92 -14.32
N GLN A 172 6.90 10.25 -14.18
CA GLN A 172 7.65 10.89 -13.12
C GLN A 172 6.95 10.67 -11.78
N LEU A 173 5.62 10.79 -11.75
CA LEU A 173 4.80 10.59 -10.56
C LEU A 173 4.89 9.15 -10.03
N TRP A 174 4.82 8.15 -10.92
CA TRP A 174 4.77 6.74 -10.52
C TRP A 174 6.09 6.00 -10.59
N GLY A 175 7.12 6.60 -11.20
CA GLY A 175 8.42 5.97 -11.42
C GLY A 175 8.38 4.71 -12.29
N ARG A 176 7.35 4.54 -13.13
CA ARG A 176 7.08 3.31 -13.89
C ARG A 176 7.83 3.26 -15.22
N PRO A 177 8.27 2.07 -15.66
CA PRO A 177 8.79 1.92 -17.02
C PRO A 177 7.65 2.07 -18.03
N GLU A 178 8.00 2.46 -19.25
CA GLU A 178 7.03 2.69 -20.34
C GLU A 178 6.07 1.51 -20.56
N LYS A 179 6.56 0.27 -20.47
CA LYS A 179 5.75 -0.95 -20.61
C LYS A 179 4.63 -1.10 -19.58
N ASP A 180 4.75 -0.46 -18.42
CA ASP A 180 3.80 -0.55 -17.30
C ASP A 180 2.95 0.72 -17.17
N ARG A 181 3.14 1.71 -18.07
CA ARG A 181 2.48 3.04 -18.05
C ARG A 181 0.96 2.97 -18.16
N LEU A 182 0.45 1.98 -18.87
CA LEU A 182 -0.99 1.77 -19.06
C LEU A 182 -1.60 0.84 -18.00
N LEU A 183 -0.77 0.22 -17.15
CA LEU A 183 -1.28 -0.65 -16.10
C LEU A 183 -1.90 0.18 -14.96
N PRO A 184 -2.99 -0.31 -14.35
CA PRO A 184 -3.58 0.37 -13.21
C PRO A 184 -2.58 0.62 -12.08
N VAL A 185 -2.72 1.75 -11.40
CA VAL A 185 -2.01 2.00 -10.13
C VAL A 185 -2.75 1.30 -9.01
N LYS A 186 -2.01 0.65 -8.12
CA LYS A 186 -2.60 -0.05 -6.97
C LYS A 186 -2.70 0.92 -5.81
N ALA A 187 -3.89 1.01 -5.22
CA ALA A 187 -4.18 1.91 -4.13
C ALA A 187 -4.86 1.17 -2.98
N ILE A 188 -4.68 1.65 -1.75
CA ILE A 188 -5.35 1.15 -0.57
C ILE A 188 -6.30 2.24 -0.06
N VAL A 189 -7.56 1.88 0.12
CA VAL A 189 -8.60 2.74 0.68
C VAL A 189 -8.53 2.63 2.20
N LYS A 190 -8.23 3.74 2.86
CA LYS A 190 -8.10 3.84 4.31
C LYS A 190 -9.14 4.80 4.88
N GLU A 191 -9.45 4.60 6.15
CA GLU A 191 -10.23 5.55 6.94
C GLU A 191 -9.57 6.93 6.90
N LEU A 192 -10.38 7.96 6.67
CA LEU A 192 -9.94 9.35 6.74
C LEU A 192 -10.03 9.86 8.18
N VAL A 193 -8.89 10.17 8.78
CA VAL A 193 -8.88 10.82 10.11
C VAL A 193 -9.08 12.33 9.95
N PRO A 194 -10.06 12.94 10.64
CA PRO A 194 -10.30 14.37 10.56
C PRO A 194 -9.10 15.20 10.99
N ALA A 195 -8.85 16.33 10.32
CA ALA A 195 -7.69 17.20 10.57
C ALA A 195 -7.58 17.68 12.03
N GLU A 196 -8.72 17.92 12.69
CA GLU A 196 -8.81 18.34 14.09
C GLU A 196 -8.34 17.26 15.07
N SER A 197 -8.42 16.00 14.66
CA SER A 197 -7.91 14.83 15.40
C SER A 197 -6.52 14.38 14.90
N ALA A 198 -6.16 14.80 13.69
CA ALA A 198 -4.91 14.45 13.03
C ALA A 198 -3.75 15.28 13.57
N THR A 199 -3.10 14.77 14.62
CA THR A 199 -1.72 15.15 14.97
C THR A 199 -0.72 14.51 14.00
N CYS A 200 -0.98 14.65 12.69
CA CYS A 200 -0.17 14.08 11.62
C CYS A 200 1.28 14.47 11.81
N GLY A 201 2.19 13.48 11.84
CA GLY A 201 3.62 13.75 11.94
C GLY A 201 4.11 14.18 13.32
N ILE A 202 3.37 13.96 14.40
CA ILE A 202 3.84 14.28 15.77
C ILE A 202 4.17 12.99 16.57
N GLY A 203 3.88 11.81 16.02
CA GLY A 203 4.00 10.55 16.74
C GLY A 203 2.99 10.41 17.88
N PRO A 204 3.01 9.26 18.60
CA PRO A 204 2.21 9.10 19.80
C PRO A 204 2.60 10.15 20.85
N ARG A 205 1.61 10.81 21.47
CA ARG A 205 1.86 11.63 22.66
C ARG A 205 2.44 10.75 23.77
N ALA A 206 3.14 11.37 24.74
CA ALA A 206 3.64 10.64 25.91
C ALA A 206 2.55 9.81 26.63
N SER A 207 1.32 10.35 26.69
CA SER A 207 0.16 9.64 27.23
C SER A 207 -0.29 8.43 26.41
N GLN A 208 0.04 8.37 25.13
CA GLN A 208 -0.29 7.29 24.19
C GLN A 208 0.84 6.26 24.04
N ALA A 209 2.07 6.56 24.49
CA ALA A 209 3.25 5.72 24.27
C ALA A 209 3.07 4.28 24.78
N ARG A 210 2.49 4.11 25.98
CA ARG A 210 2.22 2.78 26.54
C ARG A 210 1.26 1.99 25.64
N LYS A 211 0.18 2.61 25.20
CA LYS A 211 -0.81 1.95 24.33
C LYS A 211 -0.22 1.62 22.97
N ALA A 212 0.57 2.52 22.38
CA ALA A 212 1.28 2.28 21.13
C ALA A 212 2.25 1.08 21.23
N TRP A 213 2.92 0.92 22.38
CA TRP A 213 3.76 -0.25 22.66
C TRP A 213 2.95 -1.55 22.78
N GLU A 214 1.86 -1.53 23.56
CA GLU A 214 0.96 -2.67 23.71
C GLU A 214 0.35 -3.10 22.36
N ASP A 215 0.01 -2.14 21.50
CA ASP A 215 -0.48 -2.40 20.15
C ASP A 215 0.61 -3.02 19.26
N LEU A 216 1.86 -2.56 19.36
CA LEU A 216 3.00 -3.15 18.65
C LEU A 216 3.27 -4.60 19.09
N GLU A 217 3.22 -4.88 20.39
CA GLU A 217 3.32 -6.25 20.90
C GLU A 217 2.18 -7.14 20.38
N ALA A 218 0.96 -6.60 20.31
CA ALA A 218 -0.17 -7.33 19.75
C ALA A 218 0.01 -7.61 18.25
N LEU A 219 0.57 -6.67 17.48
CA LEU A 219 0.94 -6.88 16.07
C LEU A 219 1.97 -8.01 15.94
N HIS A 220 3.01 -8.03 16.78
CA HIS A 220 4.01 -9.10 16.79
C HIS A 220 3.38 -10.48 17.08
N ARG A 221 2.41 -10.55 18.00
CA ARG A 221 1.66 -11.81 18.28
C ARG A 221 0.82 -12.28 17.10
N LEU A 222 0.41 -11.38 16.21
CA LEU A 222 -0.26 -11.71 14.93
C LEU A 222 0.75 -12.06 13.83
N GLY A 223 2.05 -12.04 14.11
CA GLY A 223 3.11 -12.27 13.14
C GLY A 223 3.33 -11.11 12.18
N ILE A 224 2.94 -9.89 12.56
CA ILE A 224 3.19 -8.65 11.82
C ILE A 224 4.35 -7.91 12.49
N PHE A 225 5.46 -7.72 11.78
CA PHE A 225 6.66 -7.04 12.24
C PHE A 225 6.87 -5.77 11.41
N VAL A 226 6.63 -4.61 12.01
CA VAL A 226 6.78 -3.33 11.33
C VAL A 226 8.24 -2.89 11.45
N LEU A 227 8.96 -2.82 10.32
CA LEU A 227 10.39 -2.51 10.33
C LEU A 227 10.66 -1.00 10.39
N ASP A 228 9.67 -0.18 10.04
CA ASP A 228 9.81 1.28 9.92
C ASP A 228 8.96 1.99 10.96
N ILE A 229 9.24 1.74 12.24
CA ILE A 229 8.56 2.43 13.34
C ILE A 229 9.15 3.83 13.48
N GLN A 230 8.43 4.83 12.98
CA GLN A 230 8.81 6.24 12.98
C GLN A 230 7.61 7.10 13.37
N TYR A 231 7.85 8.29 13.93
CA TYR A 231 6.77 9.11 14.49
C TYR A 231 5.75 9.57 13.43
N TRP A 232 6.17 9.73 12.17
CA TRP A 232 5.27 10.06 11.05
C TRP A 232 4.40 8.88 10.57
N ASN A 233 4.70 7.65 10.98
CA ASN A 233 3.88 6.47 10.68
C ASN A 233 2.74 6.28 11.70
N TYR A 234 2.54 7.24 12.60
CA TYR A 234 1.43 7.27 13.56
C TYR A 234 0.50 8.44 13.31
N LEU A 235 -0.79 8.18 13.55
CA LEU A 235 -1.85 9.18 13.56
C LEU A 235 -2.79 8.89 14.73
N ASP A 236 -2.96 9.87 15.61
CA ASP A 236 -3.69 9.71 16.88
C ASP A 236 -3.24 8.48 17.70
N GLY A 237 -1.92 8.27 17.78
CA GLY A 237 -1.32 7.16 18.53
C GLY A 237 -1.51 5.77 17.92
N LYS A 238 -2.10 5.66 16.72
CA LYS A 238 -2.25 4.41 15.95
C LYS A 238 -1.38 4.39 14.72
N LEU A 239 -0.90 3.21 14.32
CA LEU A 239 -0.14 3.04 13.08
C LEU A 239 -1.03 3.27 11.85
N ILE A 240 -0.48 3.96 10.86
CA ILE A 240 -1.11 4.22 9.56
C ILE A 240 -0.34 3.63 8.38
N ASP A 241 0.89 3.14 8.58
CA ASP A 241 1.77 2.70 7.51
C ASP A 241 2.34 1.29 7.79
N PHE A 242 2.13 0.38 6.83
CA PHE A 242 2.68 -0.97 6.84
C PHE A 242 3.52 -1.27 5.58
N SER A 243 3.92 -0.25 4.83
CA SER A 243 4.72 -0.35 3.59
C SER A 243 6.03 -1.14 3.80
N ARG A 244 6.52 -1.21 5.05
CA ARG A 244 7.75 -1.92 5.42
C ARG A 244 7.50 -2.97 6.51
N ALA A 245 6.31 -3.58 6.52
CA ALA A 245 6.00 -4.68 7.43
C ALA A 245 6.37 -6.05 6.84
N LEU A 246 6.87 -6.97 7.68
CA LEU A 246 6.91 -8.40 7.38
C LEU A 246 5.71 -9.06 8.05
N THR A 247 4.95 -9.85 7.29
CA THR A 247 3.78 -10.56 7.83
C THR A 247 3.88 -12.04 7.56
N SER A 248 3.81 -12.85 8.62
CA SER A 248 3.82 -14.32 8.52
C SER A 248 2.55 -14.83 7.80
N TYR A 249 2.59 -15.90 6.99
CA TYR A 249 3.74 -16.65 6.49
C TYR A 249 4.64 -15.78 5.60
N HIS A 250 5.92 -15.63 5.90
CA HIS A 250 6.86 -14.88 5.07
C HIS A 250 8.08 -15.75 4.86
N PRO A 251 8.50 -16.04 3.60
CA PRO A 251 9.60 -16.97 3.34
C PRO A 251 10.89 -16.69 4.12
N CYS A 252 11.16 -15.42 4.45
CA CYS A 252 12.30 -15.06 5.31
C CYS A 252 12.10 -15.41 6.81
N LEU A 253 10.88 -15.26 7.36
CA LEU A 253 10.58 -15.56 8.76
C LEU A 253 10.56 -17.06 9.01
N ASP A 254 10.01 -17.83 8.06
CA ASP A 254 9.90 -19.29 8.14
C ASP A 254 11.22 -20.02 7.81
N SER A 255 12.27 -19.26 7.50
CA SER A 255 13.61 -19.79 7.19
C SER A 255 14.62 -19.66 8.33
N CYS A 256 14.22 -19.07 9.46
CA CYS A 256 14.99 -19.13 10.70
C CYS A 256 14.71 -20.46 11.42
N PRO A 257 15.73 -21.31 11.65
CA PRO A 257 15.60 -22.51 12.49
C PRO A 257 15.35 -22.16 13.96
#